data_AF-K1RMR8-F1
#
_entry.id   AF-K1RMR8-F1
#
_cell.length_a   1.000
_cell.length_b   1.000
_cell.length_c   1.000
_cell.angle_alpha   90.00
_cell.angle_beta   90.00
_cell.angle_gamma   90.00
#
_symmetry.space_group_name_H-M   'P 1'
#
loop_
_entity.id
_entity.type
_entity.pdbx_description
1 polymer ?
#
loop_
_entity_poly.entity_id
_entity_poly.type
_entity_poly.pdbx_seq_one_letter_code
_entity_poly.pdbx_strand_id
1 'polypeptide(L)'
;MDQSKTAKLTEMRGEIQKVQDRYPGDAPVPKKLMSKYQRGKKLHTKGARTHHGHVKLVQNEKKVTMAVKQAARSERLLQEQSGFMIPEDGESTTNVTQSDIVQAADITTAQKHFNLELTQFGPYKAQYTRNGKHLLIAGSKGHVAALDWLTKRLLCEINVMETVRDIRWLHQETMFAVAQKQWTYIYDNQGIELHCLKQPNEALRLEFLPYHFLLASSNATGYLYWLDVSVGQKVASHNTGLGRLDVMCQNPQNAIICLGHPTGSVSMWSPNVNEPLVKMLCHGAAVRSVAVDPTGNYMATSGVDRKMKIWDIRKFEMVHSYQIGCGAGHMVFSQTGALGLGKGNIVEVYQDPCRQQLTSPYMIHKLKTTVNNLHFCPYEDVLGVGHGDGFTSLIIPGAGEANFDAMESNPYQTKKQRREAEVQMLLDKIPVEMIHLDSKMIGKVDMKSFVERVEENNKIHFKKPMSISYEPKHKMKGKGSGRKKEQRKRGVIEEGRRQTVKELVKDKLQEGAQGRKESSTAVSKSKGVLDRFKKTET
;
A
#
# COMPACT_ATOMS: atom_id res chain seq x y z
N MET A 1 36.19 65.90 21.83
CA MET A 1 34.88 66.00 21.14
C MET A 1 34.35 64.64 20.65
N ASP A 2 34.88 63.49 21.11
CA ASP A 2 34.44 62.16 20.64
C ASP A 2 33.93 61.19 21.73
N GLN A 3 33.88 61.58 23.00
CA GLN A 3 33.26 60.75 24.06
C GLN A 3 31.79 61.10 24.35
N SER A 4 31.29 62.23 23.84
CA SER A 4 29.88 62.63 23.99
C SER A 4 28.96 62.12 22.87
N LYS A 5 29.53 61.65 21.75
CA LYS A 5 28.78 61.06 20.63
C LYS A 5 28.49 59.56 20.81
N THR A 6 29.37 58.83 21.51
CA THR A 6 29.15 57.42 21.85
C THR A 6 28.15 57.24 23.00
N ALA A 7 28.08 58.19 23.95
CA ALA A 7 27.04 58.18 24.98
C ALA A 7 25.63 58.38 24.41
N LYS A 8 25.46 59.28 23.42
CA LYS A 8 24.15 59.56 22.80
C LYS A 8 23.61 58.44 21.89
N LEU A 9 24.48 57.59 21.32
CA LEU A 9 24.05 56.41 20.57
C LEU A 9 23.61 55.25 21.49
N THR A 10 24.01 55.29 22.76
CA THR A 10 23.59 54.30 23.76
C THR A 10 22.24 54.69 24.41
N GLU A 11 21.93 55.98 24.50
CA GLU A 11 20.65 56.51 24.99
C GLU A 11 19.52 56.51 23.92
N MET A 12 19.87 56.47 22.62
CA MET A 12 18.91 56.28 21.52
C MET A 12 18.52 54.83 21.26
N ARG A 13 18.91 53.89 22.14
CA ARG A 13 18.15 52.65 22.36
C ARG A 13 17.01 52.95 23.32
N GLY A 14 16.21 53.94 22.96
CA GLY A 14 14.91 54.17 23.56
C GLY A 14 14.13 52.87 23.53
N GLU A 15 13.67 52.50 24.72
CA GLU A 15 12.77 51.41 25.05
C GLU A 15 11.91 51.00 23.84
N ILE A 16 12.34 49.94 23.13
CA ILE A 16 11.35 49.13 22.42
C ILE A 16 10.50 48.58 23.57
N GLN A 17 9.39 49.26 23.85
CA GLN A 17 8.34 48.73 24.71
C GLN A 17 8.15 47.31 24.21
N LYS A 18 8.55 46.33 25.02
CA LYS A 18 8.27 44.92 24.75
C LYS A 18 6.76 44.88 24.69
N VAL A 19 6.20 44.95 23.48
CA VAL A 19 4.77 44.82 23.25
C VAL A 19 4.44 43.48 23.88
N GLN A 20 3.82 43.54 25.05
CA GLN A 20 3.53 42.36 25.82
C GLN A 20 2.58 41.57 24.94
N ASP A 21 3.03 40.39 24.51
CA ASP A 21 2.27 39.56 23.59
C ASP A 21 0.85 39.43 24.16
N ARG A 22 -0.13 39.91 23.40
CA ARG A 22 -1.54 39.93 23.83
C ARG A 22 -2.05 38.50 24.06
N TYR A 23 -1.34 37.51 23.52
CA TYR A 23 -1.61 36.10 23.69
C TYR A 23 -0.34 35.37 24.13
N PRO A 24 0.06 35.51 25.41
CA PRO A 24 1.26 34.87 25.91
C PRO A 24 1.08 33.35 25.87
N GLY A 25 2.04 32.67 25.24
CA GLY A 25 2.06 31.23 25.11
C GLY A 25 1.83 30.77 23.68
N ASP A 26 2.01 29.48 23.45
CA ASP A 26 1.92 29.00 22.09
C ASP A 26 0.48 29.05 21.55
N ALA A 27 0.34 29.33 20.26
CA ALA A 27 -0.94 29.24 19.57
C ALA A 27 -1.63 27.87 19.79
N PRO A 28 -2.94 27.88 20.07
CA PRO A 28 -3.72 26.66 20.22
C PRO A 28 -3.82 25.93 18.89
N VAL A 29 -3.76 24.59 18.94
CA VAL A 29 -3.82 23.73 17.75
C VAL A 29 -5.22 23.10 17.65
N PRO A 30 -5.89 23.13 16.49
CA PRO A 30 -7.18 22.47 16.29
C PRO A 30 -7.13 20.97 16.58
N LYS A 31 -8.16 20.44 17.26
CA LYS A 31 -8.26 19.00 17.62
C LYS A 31 -8.27 18.08 16.39
N LYS A 32 -8.88 18.53 15.27
CA LYS A 32 -8.92 17.79 14.00
C LYS A 32 -7.50 17.51 13.48
N LEU A 33 -6.63 18.53 13.47
CA LEU A 33 -5.24 18.40 13.03
C LEU A 33 -4.43 17.51 13.96
N MET A 34 -4.65 17.62 15.27
CA MET A 34 -4.02 16.71 16.24
C MET A 34 -4.37 15.24 15.96
N SER A 35 -5.62 14.95 15.55
CA SER A 35 -6.03 13.58 15.21
C SER A 35 -5.41 13.05 13.92
N LYS A 36 -5.14 13.92 12.94
CA LYS A 36 -4.47 13.57 11.67
C LYS A 36 -3.05 13.05 11.90
N TYR A 37 -2.29 13.74 12.75
CA TYR A 37 -0.91 13.38 13.09
C TYR A 37 -0.78 12.35 14.21
N GLN A 38 -1.88 12.04 14.91
CA GLN A 38 -1.85 11.06 15.99
C GLN A 38 -1.65 9.64 15.44
N ARG A 39 -0.45 9.10 15.67
CA ARG A 39 -0.12 7.72 15.32
C ARG A 39 -0.36 6.80 16.51
N GLY A 40 -1.40 5.96 16.42
CA GLY A 40 -1.69 4.92 17.41
C GLY A 40 -2.49 5.38 18.63
N LYS A 41 -2.65 4.47 19.59
CA LYS A 41 -3.39 4.73 20.84
C LYS A 41 -2.48 5.43 21.86
N LYS A 42 -3.08 6.18 22.78
CA LYS A 42 -2.36 6.77 23.92
C LYS A 42 -1.76 5.66 24.80
N LEU A 43 -0.57 5.90 25.33
CA LEU A 43 0.12 4.95 26.20
C LEU A 43 -0.60 4.88 27.56
N HIS A 44 -0.81 3.68 28.09
CA HIS A 44 -1.36 3.49 29.43
C HIS A 44 -0.26 3.68 30.49
N THR A 45 -0.10 4.91 30.98
CA THR A 45 0.94 5.24 31.98
C THR A 45 0.72 4.56 33.33
N LYS A 46 -0.53 4.36 33.76
CA LYS A 46 -0.87 3.73 35.05
C LYS A 46 -0.64 2.21 35.12
N GLY A 47 -0.30 1.55 34.01
CA GLY A 47 -0.12 0.09 33.94
C GLY A 47 1.28 -0.41 34.30
N ALA A 48 2.25 0.47 34.56
CA ALA A 48 3.61 0.09 34.88
C ALA A 48 3.76 -0.35 36.35
N ARG A 49 4.31 -1.56 36.56
CA ARG A 49 4.60 -2.10 37.90
C ARG A 49 5.79 -1.43 38.58
N THR A 50 6.77 -0.96 37.82
CA THR A 50 7.99 -0.34 38.34
C THR A 50 7.92 1.19 38.25
N HIS A 51 8.42 1.89 39.27
CA HIS A 51 8.47 3.36 39.26
C HIS A 51 9.25 3.91 38.06
N HIS A 52 10.42 3.32 37.75
CA HIS A 52 11.21 3.70 36.58
C HIS A 52 10.44 3.50 35.27
N GLY A 53 9.74 2.37 35.12
CA GLY A 53 8.90 2.11 33.95
C GLY A 53 7.76 3.13 33.80
N HIS A 54 7.12 3.50 34.90
CA HIS A 54 6.09 4.54 34.92
C HIS A 54 6.64 5.90 34.46
N VAL A 55 7.76 6.36 35.05
CA VAL A 55 8.40 7.63 34.68
C VAL A 55 8.78 7.65 33.19
N LYS A 56 9.36 6.55 32.69
CA LYS A 56 9.73 6.43 31.27
C LYS A 56 8.51 6.48 30.33
N LEU A 57 7.42 5.81 30.68
CA LEU A 57 6.17 5.86 29.89
C LEU A 57 5.57 7.27 29.86
N VAL A 58 5.54 7.97 31.00
CA VAL A 58 5.05 9.36 31.08
C VAL A 58 5.91 10.29 30.23
N GLN A 59 7.24 10.16 30.31
CA GLN A 59 8.15 10.95 29.47
C GLN A 59 7.95 10.66 27.98
N ASN A 60 7.77 9.40 27.60
CA ASN A 60 7.51 9.02 26.22
C ASN A 60 6.16 9.57 25.73
N GLU A 61 5.10 9.49 26.54
CA GLU A 61 3.80 10.08 26.20
C GLU A 61 3.92 11.60 25.98
N LYS A 62 4.63 12.31 26.88
CA LYS A 62 4.90 13.74 26.70
C LYS A 62 5.63 14.03 25.38
N LYS A 63 6.69 13.28 25.05
CA LYS A 63 7.42 13.41 23.78
C LYS A 63 6.51 13.18 22.57
N VAL A 64 5.67 12.14 22.61
CA VAL A 64 4.71 11.84 21.53
C VAL A 64 3.70 12.99 21.38
N THR A 65 3.13 13.49 22.48
CA THR A 65 2.18 14.62 22.42
C THR A 65 2.82 15.90 21.90
N MET A 66 4.07 16.18 22.29
CA MET A 66 4.83 17.33 21.80
C MET A 66 5.11 17.20 20.30
N ALA A 67 5.55 16.03 19.82
CA ALA A 67 5.79 15.78 18.40
C ALA A 67 4.51 15.93 17.56
N VAL A 68 3.37 15.38 18.02
CA VAL A 68 2.07 15.54 17.35
C VAL A 68 1.67 17.01 17.31
N LYS A 69 1.86 17.76 18.41
CA LYS A 69 1.54 19.19 18.48
C LYS A 69 2.41 20.01 17.52
N GLN A 70 3.69 19.69 17.41
CA GLN A 70 4.62 20.37 16.51
C GLN A 70 4.32 20.06 15.04
N ALA A 71 4.04 18.80 14.69
CA ALA A 71 3.64 18.42 13.34
C ALA A 71 2.30 19.07 12.93
N ALA A 72 1.33 19.14 13.84
CA ALA A 72 0.07 19.83 13.56
C ALA A 72 0.25 21.35 13.43
N ARG A 73 1.31 21.93 14.02
CA ARG A 73 1.65 23.35 13.82
C ARG A 73 2.34 23.62 12.50
N SER A 74 3.13 22.69 11.98
CA SER A 74 3.83 22.89 10.70
C SER A 74 2.86 23.03 9.52
N GLU A 75 1.61 22.55 9.63
CA GLU A 75 0.59 22.82 8.61
C GLU A 75 0.30 24.31 8.38
N ARG A 76 0.60 25.18 9.35
CA ARG A 76 0.46 26.64 9.15
C ARG A 76 1.50 27.20 8.17
N LEU A 77 2.55 26.44 7.88
CA LEU A 77 3.62 26.82 6.94
C LEU A 77 3.31 26.38 5.51
N LEU A 78 2.21 25.66 5.29
CA LEU A 78 1.75 25.31 3.95
C LEU A 78 1.40 26.59 3.19
N GLN A 79 1.92 26.70 1.97
CA GLN A 79 1.87 27.92 1.17
C GLN A 79 0.63 27.94 0.28
N GLU A 80 0.30 26.79 -0.31
CA GLU A 80 -0.74 26.65 -1.31
C GLU A 80 -2.06 26.18 -0.69
N GLN A 81 -3.16 26.58 -1.32
CA GLN A 81 -4.51 26.13 -0.97
C GLN A 81 -4.99 25.10 -1.99
N SER A 82 -5.79 24.14 -1.53
CA SER A 82 -6.45 23.19 -2.43
C SER A 82 -7.49 23.91 -3.27
N GLY A 83 -7.53 23.62 -4.58
CA GLY A 83 -8.60 24.10 -5.45
C GLY A 83 -9.96 23.54 -5.05
N PHE A 84 -11.03 24.24 -5.44
CA PHE A 84 -12.40 23.78 -5.30
C PHE A 84 -13.31 24.55 -6.26
N MET A 85 -14.44 23.95 -6.60
CA MET A 85 -15.56 24.59 -7.27
C MET A 85 -16.78 24.40 -6.38
N ILE A 86 -17.46 25.49 -6.05
CA ILE A 86 -18.68 25.48 -5.25
C ILE A 86 -19.78 26.07 -6.12
N PRO A 87 -20.97 25.42 -6.20
CA PRO A 87 -22.09 25.99 -6.92
C PRO A 87 -22.68 27.19 -6.17
N GLU A 88 -23.12 28.20 -6.92
CA GLU A 88 -23.97 29.27 -6.36
C GLU A 88 -25.42 28.79 -6.21
N ASP A 89 -26.22 29.54 -5.43
CA ASP A 89 -27.60 29.19 -5.11
C ASP A 89 -28.46 29.04 -6.39
N GLY A 90 -28.87 27.81 -6.69
CA GLY A 90 -29.69 27.47 -7.85
C GLY A 90 -28.94 26.85 -9.03
N GLU A 91 -27.61 26.79 -8.97
CA GLU A 91 -26.78 26.15 -10.00
C GLU A 91 -26.27 24.77 -9.55
N SER A 92 -26.00 23.90 -10.51
CA SER A 92 -25.41 22.57 -10.26
C SER A 92 -24.04 22.47 -10.91
N THR A 93 -23.04 21.99 -10.18
CA THR A 93 -21.66 21.81 -10.67
C THR A 93 -21.55 20.90 -11.88
N THR A 94 -22.53 20.02 -12.11
CA THR A 94 -22.57 19.08 -13.23
C THR A 94 -22.73 19.75 -14.60
N ASN A 95 -23.27 20.97 -14.65
CA ASN A 95 -23.54 21.66 -15.91
C ASN A 95 -22.34 22.46 -16.42
N VAL A 96 -21.31 22.62 -15.60
CA VAL A 96 -20.12 23.41 -15.92
C VAL A 96 -19.31 22.70 -17.00
N THR A 97 -19.05 23.39 -18.11
CA THR A 97 -18.24 22.84 -19.21
C THR A 97 -16.75 23.11 -18.99
N GLN A 98 -15.89 22.35 -19.66
CA GLN A 98 -14.45 22.58 -19.60
C GLN A 98 -14.05 23.95 -20.19
N SER A 99 -14.78 24.45 -21.18
CA SER A 99 -14.57 25.82 -21.71
C SER A 99 -14.81 26.88 -20.65
N ASP A 100 -15.84 26.73 -19.82
CA ASP A 100 -16.16 27.69 -18.76
C ASP A 100 -15.04 27.71 -17.71
N ILE A 101 -14.54 26.53 -17.32
CA ILE A 101 -13.43 26.39 -16.38
C ILE A 101 -12.15 27.02 -16.93
N VAL A 102 -11.83 26.77 -18.21
CA VAL A 102 -10.64 27.33 -18.87
C VAL A 102 -10.71 28.86 -18.96
N GLN A 103 -11.91 29.43 -19.16
CA GLN A 103 -12.09 30.89 -19.17
C GLN A 103 -12.00 31.51 -17.78
N ALA A 104 -12.46 30.81 -16.74
CA ALA A 104 -12.41 31.28 -15.36
C ALA A 104 -11.04 31.07 -14.69
N ALA A 105 -10.28 30.07 -15.12
CA ALA A 105 -8.96 29.76 -14.58
C ALA A 105 -7.89 30.74 -15.07
N ASP A 106 -6.78 30.79 -14.34
CA ASP A 106 -5.60 31.54 -14.75
C ASP A 106 -4.95 30.94 -16.01
N ILE A 107 -4.17 31.76 -16.74
CA ILE A 107 -3.57 31.37 -18.02
C ILE A 107 -2.72 30.09 -17.89
N THR A 108 -2.04 29.90 -16.75
CA THR A 108 -1.17 28.73 -16.57
C THR A 108 -1.99 27.45 -16.40
N THR A 109 -3.08 27.49 -15.65
CA THR A 109 -4.00 26.36 -15.51
C THR A 109 -4.77 26.11 -16.80
N ALA A 110 -5.23 27.16 -17.48
CA ALA A 110 -5.90 27.08 -18.78
C ALA A 110 -5.04 26.36 -19.83
N GLN A 111 -3.73 26.59 -19.86
CA GLN A 111 -2.80 25.93 -20.81
C GLN A 111 -2.63 24.42 -20.58
N LYS A 112 -2.95 23.92 -19.38
CA LYS A 112 -2.89 22.50 -19.00
C LYS A 112 -4.06 21.70 -19.58
N HIS A 113 -5.16 22.37 -19.93
CA HIS A 113 -6.21 21.77 -20.73
C HIS A 113 -5.82 21.74 -22.20
N PHE A 114 -5.63 20.55 -22.76
CA PHE A 114 -5.37 20.36 -24.18
C PHE A 114 -5.84 18.97 -24.62
N ASN A 115 -6.06 18.85 -25.93
CA ASN A 115 -6.44 17.61 -26.58
C ASN A 115 -5.40 17.27 -27.65
N LEU A 116 -4.93 16.03 -27.65
CA LEU A 116 -4.06 15.45 -28.67
C LEU A 116 -4.90 14.52 -29.54
N GLU A 117 -5.19 14.94 -30.77
CA GLU A 117 -5.95 14.15 -31.74
C GLU A 117 -5.00 13.20 -32.49
N LEU A 118 -5.00 11.92 -32.06
CA LEU A 118 -4.17 10.83 -32.58
C LEU A 118 -5.08 9.69 -33.07
N THR A 119 -5.62 9.83 -34.28
CA THR A 119 -6.67 8.92 -34.79
C THR A 119 -6.13 7.59 -35.34
N GLN A 120 -4.83 7.50 -35.64
CA GLN A 120 -4.27 6.38 -36.39
C GLN A 120 -4.06 5.11 -35.52
N PHE A 121 -3.54 5.28 -34.30
CA PHE A 121 -3.02 4.18 -33.47
C PHE A 121 -3.87 3.87 -32.22
N GLY A 122 -5.09 4.41 -32.13
CA GLY A 122 -5.98 4.25 -31.00
C GLY A 122 -6.48 2.81 -30.75
N PRO A 123 -7.07 2.53 -29.56
CA PRO A 123 -7.27 3.44 -28.43
C PRO A 123 -5.99 3.73 -27.63
N TYR A 124 -5.92 4.91 -27.01
CA TYR A 124 -4.76 5.32 -26.22
C TYR A 124 -4.92 5.04 -24.73
N LYS A 125 -3.79 4.74 -24.09
CA LYS A 125 -3.59 4.72 -22.64
C LYS A 125 -2.61 5.82 -22.28
N ALA A 126 -2.81 6.42 -21.11
CA ALA A 126 -1.98 7.51 -20.63
C ALA A 126 -1.58 7.25 -19.19
N GLN A 127 -0.38 7.68 -18.80
CA GLN A 127 0.09 7.60 -17.42
C GLN A 127 1.08 8.71 -17.11
N TYR A 128 0.89 9.34 -15.94
CA TYR A 128 1.84 10.29 -15.38
C TYR A 128 2.94 9.60 -14.58
N THR A 129 4.11 10.24 -14.53
CA THR A 129 5.13 9.92 -13.53
C THR A 129 4.65 10.26 -12.12
N ARG A 130 5.26 9.66 -11.09
CA ARG A 130 4.91 9.92 -9.69
C ARG A 130 5.01 11.41 -9.29
N ASN A 131 5.96 12.13 -9.87
CA ASN A 131 6.14 13.57 -9.67
C ASN A 131 5.16 14.43 -10.49
N GLY A 132 4.36 13.82 -11.38
CA GLY A 132 3.40 14.51 -12.23
C GLY A 132 4.00 15.33 -13.37
N LYS A 133 5.32 15.32 -13.60
CA LYS A 133 5.95 16.13 -14.64
C LYS A 133 5.88 15.55 -16.05
N HIS A 134 6.05 14.23 -16.18
CA HIS A 134 6.13 13.57 -17.47
C HIS A 134 4.90 12.69 -17.70
N LEU A 135 4.46 12.68 -18.95
CA LEU A 135 3.32 11.91 -19.43
C LEU A 135 3.82 10.86 -20.43
N LEU A 136 3.38 9.63 -20.24
CA LEU A 136 3.55 8.53 -21.19
C LEU A 136 2.20 8.21 -21.80
N ILE A 137 2.15 8.16 -23.13
CA ILE A 137 0.98 7.75 -23.89
C ILE A 137 1.35 6.57 -24.78
N ALA A 138 0.40 5.64 -24.94
CA ALA A 138 0.56 4.53 -25.86
C ALA A 138 -0.75 4.17 -26.54
N GLY A 139 -0.72 4.07 -27.86
CA GLY A 139 -1.79 3.56 -28.69
C GLY A 139 -1.75 2.03 -28.76
N SER A 140 -2.92 1.40 -28.76
CA SER A 140 -3.05 -0.05 -28.82
C SER A 140 -2.41 -0.69 -30.06
N LYS A 141 -2.13 0.08 -31.13
CA LYS A 141 -1.51 -0.42 -32.37
C LYS A 141 0.03 -0.31 -32.42
N GLY A 142 0.68 0.23 -31.38
CA GLY A 142 2.15 0.23 -31.29
C GLY A 142 2.81 1.60 -31.11
N HIS A 143 2.07 2.70 -31.27
CA HIS A 143 2.60 4.04 -31.01
C HIS A 143 2.83 4.24 -29.51
N VAL A 144 4.03 4.63 -29.10
CA VAL A 144 4.37 4.96 -27.72
C VAL A 144 5.14 6.27 -27.72
N ALA A 145 4.72 7.23 -26.89
CA ALA A 145 5.38 8.51 -26.77
C ALA A 145 5.48 8.95 -25.31
N ALA A 146 6.64 9.47 -24.92
CA ALA A 146 6.89 10.09 -23.64
C ALA A 146 7.15 11.58 -23.84
N LEU A 147 6.51 12.44 -23.05
CA LEU A 147 6.62 13.89 -23.19
C LEU A 147 6.54 14.59 -21.82
N ASP A 148 7.23 15.72 -21.69
CA ASP A 148 6.99 16.69 -20.64
C ASP A 148 5.73 17.48 -21.04
N TRP A 149 4.64 17.25 -20.33
CA TRP A 149 3.31 17.67 -20.79
C TRP A 149 3.00 19.12 -20.46
N LEU A 150 3.66 19.70 -19.46
CA LEU A 150 3.57 21.12 -19.13
C LEU A 150 4.27 21.96 -20.21
N THR A 151 5.50 21.58 -20.55
CA THR A 151 6.27 22.27 -21.61
C THR A 151 5.88 21.82 -23.02
N LYS A 152 5.10 20.74 -23.13
CA LYS A 152 4.69 20.07 -24.38
C LYS A 152 5.90 19.59 -25.20
N ARG A 153 7.02 19.33 -24.54
CA ARG A 153 8.25 18.85 -25.16
C ARG A 153 8.23 17.32 -25.22
N LEU A 154 8.35 16.79 -26.42
CA LEU A 154 8.53 15.36 -26.64
C LEU A 154 9.91 14.91 -26.12
N LEU A 155 9.93 13.86 -25.31
CA LEU A 155 11.17 13.17 -24.90
C LEU A 155 11.51 12.05 -25.88
N CYS A 156 10.52 11.23 -26.19
CA CYS A 156 10.65 10.04 -27.02
C CYS A 156 9.35 9.77 -27.76
N GLU A 157 9.48 9.31 -28.99
CA GLU A 157 8.39 8.74 -29.77
C GLU A 157 8.92 7.53 -30.54
N ILE A 158 8.25 6.40 -30.36
CA ILE A 158 8.59 5.13 -31.00
C ILE A 158 7.32 4.46 -31.53
N ASN A 159 7.49 3.65 -32.57
CA ASN A 159 6.45 2.76 -33.04
C ASN A 159 6.94 1.32 -32.95
N VAL A 160 6.33 0.57 -32.03
CA VAL A 160 6.67 -0.82 -31.73
C VAL A 160 6.10 -1.79 -32.79
N MET A 161 5.15 -1.34 -33.61
CA MET A 161 4.46 -2.17 -34.64
C MET A 161 3.74 -3.42 -34.08
N GLU A 162 3.61 -3.53 -32.76
CA GLU A 162 2.87 -4.57 -32.07
C GLU A 162 1.73 -3.99 -31.24
N THR A 163 0.82 -4.86 -30.80
CA THR A 163 -0.26 -4.44 -29.92
C THR A 163 0.27 -4.11 -28.54
N VAL A 164 0.10 -2.86 -28.10
CA VAL A 164 0.43 -2.43 -26.74
C VAL A 164 -0.79 -2.62 -25.86
N ARG A 165 -0.65 -3.43 -24.80
CA ARG A 165 -1.71 -3.69 -23.83
C ARG A 165 -1.70 -2.71 -22.68
N ASP A 166 -0.53 -2.39 -22.13
CA ASP A 166 -0.40 -1.47 -21.00
C ASP A 166 0.97 -0.82 -20.96
N ILE A 167 1.08 0.27 -20.21
CA ILE A 167 2.30 1.04 -20.03
C ILE A 167 2.47 1.40 -18.56
N ARG A 168 3.71 1.48 -18.08
CA ARG A 168 4.01 1.94 -16.72
C ARG A 168 5.36 2.64 -16.63
N TRP A 169 5.40 3.81 -16.03
CA TRP A 169 6.65 4.39 -15.54
C TRP A 169 7.24 3.54 -14.41
N LEU A 170 8.56 3.45 -14.34
CA LEU A 170 9.26 2.80 -13.23
C LEU A 170 9.51 3.82 -12.11
N HIS A 171 10.71 3.89 -11.54
CA HIS A 171 11.01 4.80 -10.42
C HIS A 171 11.11 6.26 -10.85
N GLN A 172 11.60 6.53 -12.06
CA GLN A 172 11.77 7.89 -12.59
C GLN A 172 11.43 7.95 -14.08
N GLU A 173 11.47 9.15 -14.65
CA GLU A 173 11.32 9.42 -16.08
C GLU A 173 12.40 8.81 -16.98
N THR A 174 13.41 8.15 -16.39
CA THR A 174 14.50 7.50 -17.10
C THR A 174 14.06 6.22 -17.80
N MET A 175 13.11 5.48 -17.22
CA MET A 175 12.71 4.20 -17.78
C MET A 175 11.21 3.94 -17.63
N PHE A 176 10.64 3.29 -18.64
CA PHE A 176 9.26 2.85 -18.62
C PHE A 176 9.12 1.44 -19.19
N ALA A 177 8.14 0.71 -18.70
CA ALA A 177 7.78 -0.62 -19.16
C ALA A 177 6.55 -0.55 -20.09
N VAL A 178 6.61 -1.31 -21.18
CA VAL A 178 5.52 -1.45 -22.16
C VAL A 178 5.17 -2.93 -22.26
N ALA A 179 3.92 -3.27 -21.95
CA ALA A 179 3.38 -4.61 -22.16
C ALA A 179 2.95 -4.74 -23.62
N GLN A 180 3.76 -5.40 -24.44
CA GLN A 180 3.47 -5.66 -25.85
C GLN A 180 2.61 -6.94 -26.00
N LYS A 181 2.54 -7.50 -27.22
CA LYS A 181 1.68 -8.64 -27.53
C LYS A 181 2.10 -9.90 -26.77
N GLN A 182 3.38 -10.22 -26.71
CA GLN A 182 3.86 -11.42 -26.01
C GLN A 182 4.63 -11.07 -24.74
N TRP A 183 5.54 -10.11 -24.83
CA TRP A 183 6.48 -9.84 -23.75
C TRP A 183 6.37 -8.40 -23.24
N THR A 184 6.91 -8.18 -22.05
CA THR A 184 7.03 -6.83 -21.49
C THR A 184 8.42 -6.32 -21.81
N TYR A 185 8.51 -5.13 -22.40
CA TYR A 185 9.77 -4.49 -22.75
C TYR A 185 10.01 -3.29 -21.82
N ILE A 186 11.25 -3.04 -21.48
CA ILE A 186 11.67 -1.86 -20.73
C ILE A 186 12.48 -0.98 -21.69
N TYR A 187 12.09 0.29 -21.76
CA TYR A 187 12.71 1.30 -22.59
C TYR A 187 13.38 2.37 -21.75
N ASP A 188 14.43 2.97 -22.30
CA ASP A 188 15.02 4.21 -21.78
C ASP A 188 14.17 5.44 -22.15
N ASN A 189 14.49 6.60 -21.58
CA ASN A 189 13.81 7.87 -21.83
C ASN A 189 13.94 8.37 -23.28
N GLN A 190 14.90 7.84 -24.05
CA GLN A 190 15.07 8.08 -25.48
C GLN A 190 14.28 7.09 -26.35
N GLY A 191 13.72 6.03 -25.78
CA GLY A 191 13.02 4.96 -26.51
C GLY A 191 13.90 3.82 -26.98
N ILE A 192 15.13 3.71 -26.44
CA ILE A 192 16.00 2.58 -26.70
C ILE A 192 15.53 1.39 -25.85
N GLU A 193 15.43 0.21 -26.47
CA GLU A 193 15.10 -1.03 -25.77
C GLU A 193 16.24 -1.46 -24.86
N LEU A 194 15.98 -1.54 -23.55
CA LEU A 194 16.94 -2.01 -22.55
C LEU A 194 16.77 -3.51 -22.30
N HIS A 195 15.54 -3.94 -22.04
CA HIS A 195 15.25 -5.31 -21.65
C HIS A 195 13.98 -5.84 -22.31
N CYS A 196 14.02 -7.12 -22.64
CA CYS A 196 12.86 -7.91 -23.06
C CYS A 196 12.59 -9.00 -22.02
N LEU A 197 11.46 -8.89 -21.32
CA LEU A 197 11.06 -9.80 -20.26
C LEU A 197 10.22 -10.94 -20.85
N LYS A 198 10.86 -12.09 -21.08
CA LYS A 198 10.19 -13.31 -21.60
C LYS A 198 9.18 -13.91 -20.62
N GLN A 199 9.38 -13.67 -19.32
CA GLN A 199 8.43 -13.98 -18.27
C GLN A 199 8.04 -12.65 -17.61
N PRO A 200 6.74 -12.30 -17.49
CA PRO A 200 5.55 -13.06 -17.86
C PRO A 200 5.21 -13.03 -19.35
N ASN A 201 4.60 -14.12 -19.84
CA ASN A 201 3.96 -14.14 -21.16
C ASN A 201 2.63 -13.38 -21.11
N GLU A 202 2.30 -12.62 -22.14
CA GLU A 202 1.03 -11.87 -22.30
C GLU A 202 0.61 -11.04 -21.06
N ALA A 203 1.45 -10.10 -20.66
CA ALA A 203 1.09 -9.11 -19.64
C ALA A 203 -0.10 -8.25 -20.10
N LEU A 204 -1.12 -8.12 -19.25
CA LEU A 204 -2.33 -7.33 -19.50
C LEU A 204 -2.33 -5.99 -18.79
N ARG A 205 -1.89 -5.97 -17.53
CA ARG A 205 -1.70 -4.76 -16.72
C ARG A 205 -0.36 -4.79 -16.02
N LEU A 206 0.24 -3.61 -15.89
CA LEU A 206 1.50 -3.36 -15.20
C LEU A 206 1.26 -2.38 -14.04
N GLU A 207 1.86 -2.64 -12.88
CA GLU A 207 1.89 -1.72 -11.74
C GLU A 207 3.29 -1.72 -11.14
N PHE A 208 3.83 -0.53 -10.90
CA PHE A 208 5.17 -0.38 -10.31
C PHE A 208 5.04 0.05 -8.85
N LEU A 209 5.71 -0.68 -7.95
CA LEU A 209 5.76 -0.41 -6.52
C LEU A 209 7.03 0.41 -6.22
N PRO A 210 6.93 1.73 -6.04
CA PRO A 210 8.10 2.60 -6.09
C PRO A 210 9.08 2.41 -4.93
N TYR A 211 8.59 2.12 -3.72
CA TYR A 211 9.46 1.93 -2.55
C TYR A 211 10.17 0.58 -2.51
N HIS A 212 9.64 -0.42 -3.22
CA HIS A 212 10.17 -1.79 -3.22
C HIS A 212 10.95 -2.10 -4.50
N PHE A 213 10.89 -1.21 -5.51
CA PHE A 213 11.43 -1.42 -6.86
C PHE A 213 10.89 -2.69 -7.53
N LEU A 214 9.61 -3.00 -7.29
CA LEU A 214 8.95 -4.17 -7.87
C LEU A 214 8.03 -3.75 -9.01
N LEU A 215 8.16 -4.41 -10.16
CA LEU A 215 7.18 -4.38 -11.24
C LEU A 215 6.25 -5.58 -11.07
N ALA A 216 4.99 -5.30 -10.71
CA ALA A 216 3.92 -6.28 -10.71
C ALA A 216 3.27 -6.34 -12.10
N SER A 217 3.11 -7.55 -12.62
CA SER A 217 2.53 -7.78 -13.94
C SER A 217 1.49 -8.88 -13.87
N SER A 218 0.31 -8.60 -14.44
CA SER A 218 -0.81 -9.52 -14.50
C SER A 218 -0.90 -10.18 -15.87
N ASN A 219 -1.22 -11.47 -15.90
CA ASN A 219 -1.26 -12.27 -17.12
C ASN A 219 -2.70 -12.64 -17.53
N ALA A 220 -2.92 -12.83 -18.82
CA ALA A 220 -4.14 -13.41 -19.38
C ALA A 220 -4.48 -14.82 -18.84
N THR A 221 -3.47 -15.61 -18.47
CA THR A 221 -3.63 -16.97 -17.94
C THR A 221 -4.00 -17.03 -16.44
N GLY A 222 -4.04 -15.90 -15.74
CA GLY A 222 -4.39 -15.86 -14.31
C GLY A 222 -3.21 -15.83 -13.34
N TYR A 223 -2.00 -15.65 -13.85
CA TYR A 223 -0.80 -15.49 -13.03
C TYR A 223 -0.50 -14.03 -12.73
N LEU A 224 -0.04 -13.76 -11.50
CA LEU A 224 0.53 -12.49 -11.07
C LEU A 224 2.02 -12.68 -10.85
N TYR A 225 2.83 -11.83 -11.49
CA TYR A 225 4.29 -11.89 -11.46
C TYR A 225 4.85 -10.65 -10.80
N TRP A 226 5.90 -10.82 -10.00
CA TRP A 226 6.71 -9.74 -9.43
C TRP A 226 8.14 -9.85 -9.92
N LEU A 227 8.62 -8.78 -10.53
CA LEU A 227 10.00 -8.62 -10.95
C LEU A 227 10.65 -7.50 -10.13
N ASP A 228 11.81 -7.77 -9.55
CA ASP A 228 12.66 -6.74 -9.00
C ASP A 228 13.38 -6.02 -10.13
N VAL A 229 13.08 -4.74 -10.32
CA VAL A 229 13.65 -3.91 -11.39
C VAL A 229 15.09 -3.55 -11.10
N SER A 230 15.47 -3.39 -9.83
CA SER A 230 16.83 -3.00 -9.46
C SER A 230 17.85 -4.13 -9.63
N VAL A 231 17.43 -5.37 -9.34
CA VAL A 231 18.30 -6.57 -9.46
C VAL A 231 18.06 -7.30 -10.78
N GLY A 232 16.90 -7.12 -11.41
CA GLY A 232 16.49 -7.84 -12.62
C GLY A 232 16.04 -9.29 -12.37
N GLN A 233 15.76 -9.64 -11.12
CA GLN A 233 15.39 -11.01 -10.73
C GLN A 233 13.89 -11.14 -10.48
N LYS A 234 13.34 -12.27 -10.92
CA LYS A 234 11.96 -12.65 -10.61
C LYS A 234 11.85 -13.00 -9.13
N VAL A 235 10.96 -12.31 -8.42
CA VAL A 235 10.76 -12.53 -6.98
C VAL A 235 9.70 -13.59 -6.73
N ALA A 236 8.53 -13.46 -7.35
CA ALA A 236 7.40 -14.36 -7.14
C ALA A 236 6.55 -14.52 -8.39
N SER A 237 5.86 -15.65 -8.50
CA SER A 237 4.77 -15.86 -9.47
C SER A 237 3.65 -16.66 -8.83
N HIS A 238 2.50 -16.03 -8.65
CA HIS A 238 1.34 -16.63 -7.98
C HIS A 238 0.23 -16.90 -8.98
N ASN A 239 -0.36 -18.09 -8.89
CA ASN A 239 -1.54 -18.43 -9.70
C ASN A 239 -2.80 -18.09 -8.91
N THR A 240 -3.65 -17.25 -9.49
CA THR A 240 -4.92 -16.87 -8.85
C THR A 240 -6.02 -17.91 -9.02
N GLY A 241 -5.94 -18.77 -10.04
CA GLY A 241 -6.92 -19.81 -10.34
C GLY A 241 -8.32 -19.30 -10.72
N LEU A 242 -8.49 -18.01 -10.96
CA LEU A 242 -9.80 -17.35 -11.17
C LEU A 242 -9.97 -16.77 -12.59
N GLY A 243 -9.09 -17.17 -13.51
CA GLY A 243 -9.15 -16.80 -14.92
C GLY A 243 -8.35 -15.54 -15.25
N ARG A 244 -8.78 -14.84 -16.30
CA ARG A 244 -8.08 -13.71 -16.91
C ARG A 244 -8.04 -12.49 -15.98
N LEU A 245 -6.86 -11.86 -15.86
CA LEU A 245 -6.62 -10.72 -14.98
C LEU A 245 -6.55 -9.40 -15.77
N ASP A 246 -7.71 -8.88 -16.18
CA ASP A 246 -7.75 -7.58 -16.86
C ASP A 246 -7.70 -6.40 -15.89
N VAL A 247 -7.96 -6.60 -14.60
CA VAL A 247 -8.08 -5.51 -13.62
C VAL A 247 -7.05 -5.68 -12.51
N MET A 248 -6.19 -4.69 -12.36
CA MET A 248 -5.15 -4.64 -11.35
C MET A 248 -5.03 -3.21 -10.81
N CYS A 249 -4.79 -3.09 -9.50
CA CYS A 249 -4.51 -1.82 -8.84
C CYS A 249 -3.57 -2.07 -7.65
N GLN A 250 -2.65 -1.16 -7.39
CA GLN A 250 -1.81 -1.19 -6.20
C GLN A 250 -2.46 -0.38 -5.07
N ASN A 251 -2.39 -0.88 -3.83
CA ASN A 251 -2.60 -0.04 -2.66
C ASN A 251 -1.30 0.76 -2.35
N PRO A 252 -1.33 2.11 -2.42
CA PRO A 252 -0.14 2.93 -2.21
C PRO A 252 0.46 2.81 -0.81
N GLN A 253 -0.35 2.53 0.22
CA GLN A 253 0.08 2.52 1.62
C GLN A 253 0.83 1.25 2.01
N ASN A 254 0.36 0.08 1.56
CA ASN A 254 0.90 -1.21 1.98
C ASN A 254 1.51 -2.03 0.83
N ALA A 255 1.50 -1.49 -0.40
CA ALA A 255 2.05 -2.09 -1.61
C ALA A 255 1.44 -3.45 -2.00
N ILE A 256 0.26 -3.78 -1.47
CA ILE A 256 -0.49 -4.97 -1.87
C ILE A 256 -1.13 -4.73 -3.24
N ILE A 257 -1.13 -5.77 -4.06
CA ILE A 257 -1.81 -5.77 -5.36
C ILE A 257 -3.24 -6.29 -5.20
N CYS A 258 -4.19 -5.47 -5.62
CA CYS A 258 -5.60 -5.82 -5.72
C CYS A 258 -5.91 -6.26 -7.15
N LEU A 259 -6.46 -7.47 -7.31
CA LEU A 259 -6.89 -8.01 -8.60
C LEU A 259 -8.40 -8.17 -8.62
N GLY A 260 -9.03 -7.69 -9.70
CA GLY A 260 -10.45 -7.90 -9.98
C GLY A 260 -10.66 -9.12 -10.87
N HIS A 261 -11.55 -10.02 -10.48
CA HIS A 261 -11.81 -11.26 -11.20
C HIS A 261 -13.12 -11.23 -12.01
N PRO A 262 -13.21 -12.05 -13.07
CA PRO A 262 -14.47 -12.27 -13.80
C PRO A 262 -15.62 -12.81 -12.94
N THR A 263 -15.32 -13.45 -11.82
CA THR A 263 -16.30 -13.99 -10.87
C THR A 263 -16.95 -12.92 -9.97
N GLY A 264 -16.54 -11.65 -10.09
CA GLY A 264 -17.02 -10.56 -9.21
C GLY A 264 -16.30 -10.47 -7.87
N SER A 265 -15.31 -11.33 -7.65
CA SER A 265 -14.43 -11.26 -6.48
C SER A 265 -13.24 -10.34 -6.72
N VAL A 266 -12.80 -9.65 -5.67
CA VAL A 266 -11.51 -8.94 -5.62
C VAL A 266 -10.59 -9.70 -4.68
N SER A 267 -9.37 -9.99 -5.12
CA SER A 267 -8.35 -10.67 -4.32
C SER A 267 -7.16 -9.76 -4.07
N MET A 268 -6.62 -9.79 -2.85
CA MET A 268 -5.45 -9.02 -2.44
C MET A 268 -4.24 -9.94 -2.32
N TRP A 269 -3.12 -9.54 -2.91
CA TRP A 269 -1.91 -10.36 -3.04
C TRP A 269 -0.69 -9.65 -2.49
N SER A 270 0.10 -10.43 -1.73
CA SER A 270 1.47 -10.09 -1.37
C SER A 270 2.41 -11.11 -2.04
N PRO A 271 3.60 -10.68 -2.48
CA PRO A 271 4.62 -11.60 -3.02
C PRO A 271 5.05 -12.67 -2.01
N ASN A 272 4.88 -12.43 -0.70
CA ASN A 272 5.37 -13.31 0.36
C ASN A 272 4.50 -14.57 0.56
N VAL A 273 3.26 -14.56 0.09
CA VAL A 273 2.29 -15.64 0.32
C VAL A 273 1.73 -16.11 -1.02
N ASN A 274 1.82 -17.41 -1.30
CA ASN A 274 1.34 -18.02 -2.55
C ASN A 274 -0.19 -18.04 -2.68
N GLU A 275 -0.90 -17.84 -1.58
CA GLU A 275 -2.36 -17.73 -1.51
C GLU A 275 -2.78 -16.25 -1.38
N PRO A 276 -3.99 -15.88 -1.85
CA PRO A 276 -4.47 -14.52 -1.68
C PRO A 276 -4.63 -14.20 -0.19
N LEU A 277 -4.11 -13.05 0.25
CA LEU A 277 -4.24 -12.59 1.63
C LEU A 277 -5.71 -12.40 2.02
N VAL A 278 -6.49 -11.86 1.09
CA VAL A 278 -7.92 -11.60 1.26
C VAL A 278 -8.63 -11.88 -0.06
N LYS A 279 -9.80 -12.50 0.02
CA LYS A 279 -10.73 -12.67 -1.10
C LYS A 279 -12.09 -12.10 -0.71
N MET A 280 -12.51 -11.03 -1.38
CA MET A 280 -13.77 -10.33 -1.14
C MET A 280 -14.72 -10.55 -2.31
N LEU A 281 -15.97 -10.93 -2.04
CA LEU A 281 -17.01 -10.96 -3.07
C LEU A 281 -17.64 -9.56 -3.16
N CYS A 282 -17.24 -8.79 -4.17
CA CYS A 282 -17.67 -7.40 -4.29
C CYS A 282 -18.95 -7.27 -5.13
N HIS A 283 -19.02 -7.98 -6.26
CA HIS A 283 -20.09 -7.88 -7.24
C HIS A 283 -20.66 -9.27 -7.57
N GLY A 284 -21.90 -9.30 -8.06
CA GLY A 284 -22.53 -10.53 -8.56
C GLY A 284 -22.10 -10.89 -10.00
N ALA A 285 -21.32 -10.03 -10.63
CA ALA A 285 -20.81 -10.18 -11.99
C ALA A 285 -19.35 -9.70 -12.05
N ALA A 286 -18.68 -9.88 -13.19
CA ALA A 286 -17.28 -9.51 -13.39
C ALA A 286 -16.95 -8.09 -12.92
N VAL A 287 -15.82 -7.97 -12.21
CA VAL A 287 -15.28 -6.67 -11.80
C VAL A 287 -14.66 -6.01 -13.03
N ARG A 288 -15.09 -4.79 -13.36
CA ARG A 288 -14.56 -4.00 -14.49
C ARG A 288 -13.39 -3.12 -14.09
N SER A 289 -13.42 -2.59 -12.87
CA SER A 289 -12.36 -1.70 -12.38
C SER A 289 -12.26 -1.75 -10.86
N VAL A 290 -11.04 -1.48 -10.37
CA VAL A 290 -10.71 -1.37 -8.96
C VAL A 290 -9.78 -0.17 -8.82
N ALA A 291 -10.07 0.70 -7.85
CA ALA A 291 -9.21 1.80 -7.46
C ALA A 291 -9.03 1.79 -5.95
N VAL A 292 -7.83 2.10 -5.47
CA VAL A 292 -7.54 2.24 -4.04
C VAL A 292 -7.22 3.68 -3.73
N ASP A 293 -7.78 4.17 -2.63
CA ASP A 293 -7.55 5.51 -2.10
C ASP A 293 -6.06 5.69 -1.74
N PRO A 294 -5.44 6.87 -1.97
CA PRO A 294 -4.03 7.12 -1.63
C PRO A 294 -3.72 6.87 -0.16
N THR A 295 -4.70 7.06 0.73
CA THR A 295 -4.51 6.79 2.16
C THR A 295 -4.49 5.30 2.51
N GLY A 296 -4.81 4.43 1.54
CA GLY A 296 -4.84 2.97 1.66
C GLY A 296 -6.02 2.40 2.43
N ASN A 297 -7.03 3.23 2.74
CA ASN A 297 -8.10 2.88 3.66
C ASN A 297 -9.38 2.44 2.95
N TYR A 298 -9.65 3.02 1.78
CA TYR A 298 -10.84 2.74 1.00
C TYR A 298 -10.48 2.15 -0.35
N MET A 299 -11.35 1.30 -0.86
CA MET A 299 -11.28 0.72 -2.20
C MET A 299 -12.61 0.94 -2.90
N ALA A 300 -12.58 1.43 -4.12
CA ALA A 300 -13.75 1.54 -4.97
C ALA A 300 -13.72 0.44 -6.04
N THR A 301 -14.83 -0.25 -6.22
CA THR A 301 -14.99 -1.35 -7.18
C THR A 301 -16.17 -1.07 -8.09
N SER A 302 -16.01 -1.31 -9.40
CA SER A 302 -17.11 -1.33 -10.36
C SER A 302 -17.33 -2.72 -10.92
N GLY A 303 -18.59 -3.11 -11.06
CA GLY A 303 -18.99 -4.36 -11.69
C GLY A 303 -19.71 -4.15 -13.01
N VAL A 304 -19.81 -5.23 -13.79
CA VAL A 304 -20.75 -5.32 -14.93
C VAL A 304 -22.20 -5.21 -14.47
N ASP A 305 -22.46 -5.47 -13.17
CA ASP A 305 -23.76 -5.35 -12.51
C ASP A 305 -24.29 -3.90 -12.39
N ARG A 306 -23.60 -2.93 -13.00
CA ARG A 306 -23.96 -1.50 -13.03
C ARG A 306 -23.96 -0.87 -11.63
N LYS A 307 -23.19 -1.43 -10.71
CA LYS A 307 -22.99 -0.90 -9.37
C LYS A 307 -21.54 -0.48 -9.19
N MET A 308 -21.34 0.65 -8.53
CA MET A 308 -20.06 1.02 -7.93
C MET A 308 -20.21 0.88 -6.42
N LYS A 309 -19.25 0.20 -5.79
CA LYS A 309 -19.24 0.00 -4.35
C LYS A 309 -17.95 0.55 -3.77
N ILE A 310 -18.05 1.13 -2.58
CA ILE A 310 -16.91 1.60 -1.81
C ILE A 310 -16.78 0.72 -0.58
N TRP A 311 -15.56 0.28 -0.33
CA TRP A 311 -15.19 -0.67 0.71
C TRP A 311 -14.19 -0.04 1.66
N ASP A 312 -14.33 -0.30 2.95
CA ASP A 312 -13.28 -0.05 3.94
C ASP A 312 -12.32 -1.26 3.94
N ILE A 313 -11.07 -1.06 3.51
CA ILE A 313 -10.06 -2.10 3.41
C ILE A 313 -9.64 -2.61 4.81
N ARG A 314 -9.77 -1.79 5.86
CA ARG A 314 -9.32 -2.18 7.21
C ARG A 314 -10.29 -3.16 7.85
N LYS A 315 -11.58 -3.03 7.53
CA LYS A 315 -12.67 -3.88 8.06
C LYS A 315 -13.20 -4.89 7.05
N PHE A 316 -12.92 -4.69 5.77
CA PHE A 316 -13.47 -5.44 4.64
C PHE A 316 -15.00 -5.35 4.53
N GLU A 317 -15.56 -4.21 4.92
CA GLU A 317 -17.00 -3.95 4.90
C GLU A 317 -17.35 -2.94 3.79
N MET A 318 -18.54 -3.10 3.21
CA MET A 318 -19.07 -2.16 2.23
C MET A 318 -19.57 -0.92 2.96
N VAL A 319 -19.08 0.25 2.55
CA VAL A 319 -19.48 1.55 3.11
C VAL A 319 -20.63 2.14 2.31
N HIS A 320 -20.47 2.25 0.99
CA HIS A 320 -21.45 2.86 0.10
C HIS A 320 -21.68 2.01 -1.16
N SER A 321 -22.88 2.10 -1.72
CA SER A 321 -23.25 1.47 -2.98
C SER A 321 -23.98 2.49 -3.85
N TYR A 322 -23.43 2.74 -5.03
CA TYR A 322 -23.94 3.64 -6.04
C TYR A 322 -24.44 2.83 -7.23
N GLN A 323 -25.62 3.18 -7.74
CA GLN A 323 -26.15 2.59 -8.96
C GLN A 323 -25.82 3.51 -10.13
N ILE A 324 -25.03 3.00 -11.08
CA ILE A 324 -24.56 3.77 -12.23
C ILE A 324 -25.26 3.22 -13.47
N GLY A 325 -25.59 4.06 -14.46
CA GLY A 325 -26.29 3.58 -15.67
C GLY A 325 -25.55 2.49 -16.46
N CYS A 326 -24.23 2.43 -16.38
CA CYS A 326 -23.36 1.42 -16.99
C CYS A 326 -22.15 1.19 -16.06
N GLY A 327 -21.63 -0.04 -15.98
CA GLY A 327 -20.46 -0.33 -15.15
C GLY A 327 -19.24 0.47 -15.61
N ALA A 328 -18.58 1.21 -14.71
CA ALA A 328 -17.39 2.00 -15.06
C ALA A 328 -16.26 1.07 -15.54
N GLY A 329 -15.68 1.37 -16.70
CA GLY A 329 -14.57 0.60 -17.27
C GLY A 329 -13.25 0.89 -16.57
N HIS A 330 -13.03 2.16 -16.20
CA HIS A 330 -11.81 2.63 -15.54
C HIS A 330 -12.18 3.50 -14.35
N MET A 331 -11.44 3.35 -13.26
CA MET A 331 -11.63 4.09 -12.02
C MET A 331 -10.26 4.47 -11.48
N VAL A 332 -10.15 5.68 -10.95
CA VAL A 332 -8.90 6.17 -10.35
C VAL A 332 -9.23 7.14 -9.23
N PHE A 333 -8.49 7.05 -8.12
CA PHE A 333 -8.54 8.05 -7.05
C PHE A 333 -7.50 9.14 -7.29
N SER A 334 -7.86 10.37 -6.99
CA SER A 334 -6.97 11.51 -6.90
C SER A 334 -6.24 11.51 -5.55
N GLN A 335 -5.20 12.34 -5.40
CA GLN A 335 -4.46 12.46 -4.15
C GLN A 335 -5.34 12.98 -3.00
N THR A 336 -6.28 13.87 -3.31
CA THR A 336 -7.22 14.47 -2.36
C THR A 336 -8.36 13.54 -1.96
N GLY A 337 -8.60 12.45 -2.71
CA GLY A 337 -9.69 11.50 -2.47
C GLY A 337 -10.88 11.63 -3.43
N ALA A 338 -10.79 12.48 -4.46
CA ALA A 338 -11.75 12.49 -5.55
C ALA A 338 -11.65 11.22 -6.40
N LEU A 339 -12.77 10.73 -6.91
CA LEU A 339 -12.86 9.50 -7.69
C LEU A 339 -13.29 9.83 -9.12
N GLY A 340 -12.43 9.53 -10.09
CA GLY A 340 -12.73 9.61 -11.52
C GLY A 340 -13.27 8.27 -12.04
N LEU A 341 -14.38 8.32 -12.77
CA LEU A 341 -15.06 7.17 -13.36
C LEU A 341 -15.18 7.33 -14.88
N GLY A 342 -14.72 6.33 -15.62
CA GLY A 342 -14.83 6.27 -17.08
C GLY A 342 -15.98 5.34 -17.49
N LYS A 343 -17.09 5.91 -17.95
CA LYS A 343 -18.31 5.19 -18.35
C LYS A 343 -18.55 5.37 -19.85
N GLY A 344 -18.06 4.43 -20.66
CA GLY A 344 -18.19 4.54 -22.12
C GLY A 344 -17.43 5.78 -22.61
N ASN A 345 -18.13 6.77 -23.14
CA ASN A 345 -17.58 8.06 -23.56
C ASN A 345 -17.80 9.21 -22.56
N ILE A 346 -18.31 8.91 -21.36
CA ILE A 346 -18.55 9.91 -20.31
C ILE A 346 -17.54 9.71 -19.20
N VAL A 347 -16.93 10.80 -18.74
CA VAL A 347 -16.13 10.86 -17.52
C VAL A 347 -16.97 11.52 -16.43
N GLU A 348 -17.18 10.82 -15.33
CA GLU A 348 -17.84 11.36 -14.13
C GLU A 348 -16.81 11.45 -13.00
N VAL A 349 -16.85 12.53 -12.22
CA VAL A 349 -15.95 12.74 -11.09
C VAL A 349 -16.78 12.90 -9.83
N TYR A 350 -16.41 12.23 -8.74
CA TYR A 350 -17.07 12.32 -7.45
C TYR A 350 -16.07 12.85 -6.41
N GLN A 351 -16.45 13.87 -5.63
CA GLN A 351 -15.58 14.43 -4.60
C GLN A 351 -15.79 13.70 -3.26
N ASP A 352 -14.73 13.11 -2.69
CA ASP A 352 -14.77 12.42 -1.39
C ASP A 352 -15.90 11.37 -1.21
N PRO A 353 -16.16 10.47 -2.18
CA PRO A 353 -17.28 9.53 -2.09
C PRO A 353 -17.13 8.49 -0.97
N CYS A 354 -15.95 8.41 -0.34
CA CYS A 354 -15.63 7.50 0.76
C CYS A 354 -16.21 7.93 2.11
N ARG A 355 -16.41 9.23 2.33
CA ARG A 355 -16.85 9.77 3.63
C ARG A 355 -18.35 9.97 3.70
N GLN A 356 -18.95 10.35 2.59
CA GLN A 356 -20.37 10.69 2.49
C GLN A 356 -20.95 10.04 1.23
N GLN A 357 -22.20 9.60 1.32
CA GLN A 357 -22.92 9.10 0.17
C GLN A 357 -23.41 10.27 -0.68
N LEU A 358 -22.81 10.45 -1.86
CA LEU A 358 -23.17 11.53 -2.78
C LEU A 358 -24.38 11.17 -3.64
N THR A 359 -25.24 12.14 -3.91
CA THR A 359 -26.40 11.99 -4.81
C THR A 359 -26.07 12.31 -6.26
N SER A 360 -25.20 13.28 -6.48
CA SER A 360 -24.78 13.74 -7.81
C SER A 360 -23.25 13.72 -7.93
N PRO A 361 -22.72 13.53 -9.15
CA PRO A 361 -21.29 13.71 -9.40
C PRO A 361 -20.92 15.19 -9.24
N TYR A 362 -19.63 15.42 -8.98
CA TYR A 362 -19.02 16.75 -8.94
C TYR A 362 -19.00 17.37 -10.35
N MET A 363 -18.57 16.60 -11.35
CA MET A 363 -18.47 17.05 -12.73
C MET A 363 -18.74 15.90 -13.70
N ILE A 364 -19.29 16.24 -14.87
CA ILE A 364 -19.53 15.29 -15.97
C ILE A 364 -18.92 15.87 -17.25
N HIS A 365 -18.06 15.11 -17.91
CA HIS A 365 -17.50 15.49 -19.20
C HIS A 365 -17.78 14.41 -20.25
N LYS A 366 -18.25 14.82 -21.43
CA LYS A 366 -18.60 13.91 -22.53
C LYS A 366 -17.57 14.02 -23.66
N LEU A 367 -17.00 12.89 -24.03
CA LEU A 367 -16.01 12.76 -25.10
C LEU A 367 -16.63 12.24 -26.40
N LYS A 368 -15.92 12.45 -27.50
CA LYS A 368 -16.30 11.94 -28.84
C LYS A 368 -16.26 10.41 -28.88
N THR A 369 -15.19 9.82 -28.37
CA THR A 369 -14.97 8.37 -28.33
C THR A 369 -14.95 7.80 -26.92
N THR A 370 -14.90 6.47 -26.82
CA THR A 370 -14.87 5.76 -25.55
C THR A 370 -13.55 5.96 -24.81
N VAL A 371 -13.67 6.11 -23.49
CA VAL A 371 -12.57 6.18 -22.53
C VAL A 371 -11.94 4.81 -22.36
N ASN A 372 -10.62 4.76 -22.46
CA ASN A 372 -9.81 3.55 -22.33
C ASN A 372 -8.82 3.60 -21.15
N ASN A 373 -8.50 4.80 -20.63
CA ASN A 373 -7.78 4.94 -19.36
C ASN A 373 -8.06 6.32 -18.72
N LEU A 374 -7.96 6.40 -17.39
CA LEU A 374 -8.04 7.60 -16.56
C LEU A 374 -6.88 7.63 -15.56
N HIS A 375 -6.15 8.73 -15.51
CA HIS A 375 -5.15 8.99 -14.47
C HIS A 375 -5.15 10.45 -14.05
N PHE A 376 -5.28 10.70 -12.75
CA PHE A 376 -5.04 12.04 -12.21
C PHE A 376 -3.56 12.38 -12.30
N CYS A 377 -3.26 13.64 -12.62
CA CYS A 377 -1.92 14.17 -12.53
C CYS A 377 -1.57 14.39 -11.05
N PRO A 378 -0.47 13.83 -10.53
CA PRO A 378 0.01 14.13 -9.19
C PRO A 378 0.28 15.63 -9.01
N TYR A 379 -0.13 16.19 -7.88
CA TYR A 379 0.10 17.58 -7.43
C TYR A 379 -0.55 18.69 -8.26
N GLU A 380 -1.32 18.32 -9.29
CA GLU A 380 -2.04 19.29 -10.11
C GLU A 380 -3.51 18.90 -10.27
N ASP A 381 -4.37 19.91 -10.47
CA ASP A 381 -5.81 19.77 -10.63
C ASP A 381 -6.20 19.31 -12.06
N VAL A 382 -5.60 18.20 -12.50
CA VAL A 382 -5.73 17.68 -13.86
C VAL A 382 -6.04 16.19 -13.87
N LEU A 383 -6.95 15.78 -14.75
CA LEU A 383 -7.25 14.39 -15.08
C LEU A 383 -6.91 14.12 -16.55
N GLY A 384 -5.92 13.26 -16.76
CA GLY A 384 -5.59 12.74 -18.08
C GLY A 384 -6.54 11.62 -18.47
N VAL A 385 -7.13 11.75 -19.65
CA VAL A 385 -8.06 10.79 -20.23
C VAL A 385 -7.52 10.25 -21.54
N GLY A 386 -7.21 8.95 -21.57
CA GLY A 386 -6.91 8.24 -22.80
C GLY A 386 -8.21 7.75 -23.44
N HIS A 387 -8.46 8.12 -24.69
CA HIS A 387 -9.65 7.74 -25.45
C HIS A 387 -9.28 7.14 -26.81
N GLY A 388 -10.29 6.77 -27.60
CA GLY A 388 -10.12 6.19 -28.94
C GLY A 388 -9.27 7.07 -29.86
N ASP A 389 -9.57 8.36 -29.88
CA ASP A 389 -8.93 9.32 -30.80
C ASP A 389 -7.67 10.00 -30.26
N GLY A 390 -7.08 9.51 -29.15
CA GLY A 390 -5.89 10.12 -28.55
C GLY A 390 -6.03 10.41 -27.06
N PHE A 391 -5.62 11.60 -26.63
CA PHE A 391 -5.51 11.97 -25.22
C PHE A 391 -6.07 13.36 -24.94
N THR A 392 -6.90 13.50 -23.92
CA THR A 392 -7.41 14.78 -23.43
C THR A 392 -7.00 15.01 -21.98
N SER A 393 -6.49 16.19 -21.67
CA SER A 393 -6.19 16.67 -20.33
C SER A 393 -7.33 17.55 -19.83
N LEU A 394 -8.07 17.10 -18.81
CA LEU A 394 -9.21 17.81 -18.22
C LEU A 394 -8.80 18.54 -16.94
N ILE A 395 -9.30 19.75 -16.72
CA ILE A 395 -9.10 20.47 -15.46
C ILE A 395 -10.20 20.06 -14.47
N ILE A 396 -9.80 19.62 -13.28
CA ILE A 396 -10.71 19.26 -12.19
C ILE A 396 -10.21 19.98 -10.94
N PRO A 397 -10.87 21.09 -10.56
CA PRO A 397 -10.51 21.82 -9.34
C PRO A 397 -10.64 20.93 -8.11
N GLY A 398 -9.58 20.88 -7.29
CA GLY A 398 -9.53 20.11 -6.05
C GLY A 398 -9.15 18.62 -6.19
N ALA A 399 -8.55 18.23 -7.31
CA ALA A 399 -8.10 16.86 -7.53
C ALA A 399 -6.67 16.60 -7.04
N GLY A 400 -5.78 17.59 -7.14
CA GLY A 400 -4.36 17.47 -6.80
C GLY A 400 -4.06 17.88 -5.35
N GLU A 401 -3.04 17.24 -4.74
CA GLU A 401 -2.50 17.73 -3.47
C GLU A 401 -1.69 19.00 -3.73
N ALA A 402 -2.19 20.16 -3.28
CA ALA A 402 -1.56 21.45 -3.55
C ALA A 402 -0.16 21.60 -2.92
N ASN A 403 0.06 20.98 -1.76
CA ASN A 403 1.33 21.06 -1.03
C ASN A 403 2.07 19.73 -1.09
N PHE A 404 3.06 19.63 -1.97
CA PHE A 404 3.90 18.43 -2.09
C PHE A 404 5.06 18.42 -1.09
N ASP A 405 5.48 17.24 -0.66
CA ASP A 405 6.73 17.07 0.07
C ASP A 405 7.89 16.95 -0.92
N ALA A 406 8.73 17.98 -0.99
CA ALA A 406 9.86 18.05 -1.91
C ALA A 406 10.92 16.95 -1.67
N MET A 407 10.99 16.38 -0.47
CA MET A 407 11.91 15.27 -0.18
C MET A 407 11.36 13.92 -0.65
N GLU A 408 10.03 13.76 -0.67
CA GLU A 408 9.40 12.53 -1.16
C GLU A 408 9.28 12.53 -2.69
N SER A 409 8.72 13.60 -3.26
CA SER A 409 8.51 13.72 -4.69
C SER A 409 8.36 15.19 -5.07
N ASN A 410 9.32 15.68 -5.83
CA ASN A 410 9.38 17.07 -6.29
C ASN A 410 9.03 17.16 -7.79
N PRO A 411 7.95 17.86 -8.18
CA PRO A 411 7.64 18.15 -9.59
C PRO A 411 8.73 18.98 -10.30
N TYR A 412 9.43 19.85 -9.56
CA TYR A 412 10.43 20.79 -10.10
C TYR A 412 11.87 20.31 -9.92
N GLN A 413 12.08 19.00 -9.93
CA GLN A 413 13.38 18.40 -9.64
C GLN A 413 14.45 18.79 -10.67
N THR A 414 15.62 19.23 -10.18
CA THR A 414 16.80 19.44 -11.02
C THR A 414 17.47 18.11 -11.38
N LYS A 415 18.28 18.08 -12.46
CA LYS A 415 19.05 16.87 -12.83
C LYS A 415 19.97 16.36 -11.71
N LYS A 416 20.48 17.24 -10.85
CA LYS A 416 21.31 16.84 -9.69
C LYS A 416 20.45 16.17 -8.62
N GLN A 417 19.38 16.83 -8.19
CA GLN A 417 18.44 16.28 -7.21
C GLN A 417 17.82 14.96 -7.70
N ARG A 418 17.57 14.82 -9.01
CA ARG A 418 17.06 13.59 -9.62
C ARG A 418 17.99 12.40 -9.41
N ARG A 419 19.28 12.58 -9.70
CA ARG A 419 20.30 11.56 -9.48
C ARG A 419 20.46 11.20 -8.00
N GLU A 420 20.48 12.21 -7.13
CA GLU A 420 20.57 12.00 -5.68
C GLU A 420 19.35 11.25 -5.14
N ALA A 421 18.14 11.64 -5.57
CA ALA A 421 16.91 10.94 -5.20
C ALA A 421 16.85 9.51 -5.74
N GLU A 422 17.39 9.25 -6.94
CA GLU A 422 17.47 7.89 -7.50
C GLU A 422 18.32 6.98 -6.60
N VAL A 423 19.52 7.46 -6.25
CA VAL A 423 20.43 6.75 -5.36
C VAL A 423 19.82 6.58 -3.98
N GLN A 424 19.19 7.62 -3.44
CA GLN A 424 18.54 7.55 -2.13
C GLN A 424 17.39 6.54 -2.12
N MET A 425 16.52 6.56 -3.14
CA MET A 425 15.43 5.59 -3.27
C MET A 425 15.95 4.15 -3.33
N LEU A 426 17.08 3.93 -4.01
CA LEU A 426 17.69 2.60 -4.11
C LEU A 426 18.31 2.15 -2.77
N LEU A 427 18.92 3.06 -2.01
CA LEU A 427 19.46 2.77 -0.67
C LEU A 427 18.34 2.53 0.35
N ASP A 428 17.26 3.30 0.26
CA ASP A 428 16.06 3.21 1.12
C ASP A 428 15.08 2.12 0.66
N LYS A 429 15.45 1.32 -0.36
CA LYS A 429 14.60 0.29 -0.93
C LYS A 429 14.11 -0.68 0.15
N ILE A 430 12.80 -0.80 0.25
CA ILE A 430 12.14 -1.69 1.21
C ILE A 430 12.18 -3.13 0.65
N PRO A 431 12.64 -4.12 1.43
CA PRO A 431 12.65 -5.51 0.99
C PRO A 431 11.23 -6.07 0.85
N VAL A 432 11.07 -7.02 -0.08
CA VAL A 432 9.78 -7.62 -0.43
C VAL A 432 9.06 -8.27 0.76
N GLU A 433 9.82 -8.83 1.70
CA GLU A 433 9.31 -9.51 2.90
C GLU A 433 8.47 -8.59 3.79
N MET A 434 8.67 -7.27 3.70
CA MET A 434 7.94 -6.28 4.52
C MET A 434 6.54 -5.96 3.99
N ILE A 435 6.13 -6.50 2.83
CA ILE A 435 4.79 -6.29 2.27
C ILE A 435 3.75 -7.12 3.02
N HIS A 436 3.00 -6.45 3.88
CA HIS A 436 1.91 -7.02 4.69
C HIS A 436 0.65 -6.16 4.64
N LEU A 437 -0.50 -6.75 5.00
CA LEU A 437 -1.78 -6.06 5.03
C LEU A 437 -1.81 -4.88 6.00
N ASP A 438 -1.27 -5.08 7.21
CA ASP A 438 -1.05 -4.01 8.18
C ASP A 438 0.43 -3.62 8.18
N SER A 439 0.75 -2.44 7.62
CA SER A 439 2.12 -1.91 7.60
C SER A 439 2.70 -1.68 9.00
N LYS A 440 1.85 -1.52 10.03
CA LYS A 440 2.28 -1.32 11.42
C LYS A 440 2.68 -2.62 12.11
N MET A 441 2.62 -3.76 11.43
CA MET A 441 2.95 -5.06 12.02
C MET A 441 4.45 -5.25 12.27
N ILE A 442 5.33 -4.62 11.49
CA ILE A 442 6.79 -4.83 11.54
C ILE A 442 7.38 -4.54 12.94
N GLY A 443 6.80 -3.59 13.69
CA GLY A 443 7.24 -3.25 15.05
C GLY A 443 6.52 -4.00 16.18
N LYS A 444 5.58 -4.91 15.87
CA LYS A 444 4.84 -5.67 16.88
C LYS A 444 5.63 -6.92 17.28
N VAL A 445 5.54 -7.25 18.56
CA VAL A 445 6.10 -8.50 19.07
C VAL A 445 5.20 -9.66 18.64
N ASP A 446 5.81 -10.72 18.11
CA ASP A 446 5.09 -11.98 17.91
C ASP A 446 4.73 -12.58 19.27
N MET A 447 3.45 -12.48 19.61
CA MET A 447 2.92 -12.94 20.89
C MET A 447 3.08 -14.44 21.07
N LYS A 448 3.05 -15.24 19.99
CA LYS A 448 3.14 -16.70 20.08
C LYS A 448 4.53 -17.12 20.56
N SER A 449 5.56 -16.73 19.83
CA SER A 449 6.95 -17.01 20.22
C SER A 449 7.32 -16.37 21.55
N PHE A 450 6.79 -15.18 21.87
CA PHE A 450 7.01 -14.55 23.17
C PHE A 450 6.41 -15.38 24.32
N VAL A 451 5.17 -15.86 24.18
CA VAL A 451 4.53 -16.70 25.20
C VAL A 451 5.29 -18.01 25.35
N GLU A 452 5.69 -18.65 24.26
CA GLU A 452 6.51 -19.88 24.29
C GLU A 452 7.83 -19.67 25.05
N ARG A 453 8.56 -18.58 24.74
CA ARG A 453 9.80 -18.23 25.46
C ARG A 453 9.56 -17.97 26.95
N VAL A 454 8.45 -17.32 27.30
CA VAL A 454 8.08 -17.09 28.71
C VAL A 454 7.75 -18.41 29.41
N GLU A 455 7.02 -19.30 28.75
CA GLU A 455 6.73 -20.64 29.27
C GLU A 455 7.99 -21.49 29.45
N GLU A 456 8.92 -21.45 28.49
CA GLU A 456 10.21 -22.12 28.59
C GLU A 456 11.04 -21.58 29.76
N ASN A 457 11.15 -20.26 29.89
CA ASN A 457 11.84 -19.64 31.02
C ASN A 457 11.20 -20.01 32.36
N ASN A 458 9.87 -20.05 32.43
CA ASN A 458 9.15 -20.49 33.62
C ASN A 458 9.39 -21.98 33.92
N LYS A 459 9.51 -22.83 32.90
CA LYS A 459 9.83 -24.27 33.04
C LYS A 459 11.28 -24.48 33.51
N ILE A 460 12.22 -23.66 33.08
CA ILE A 460 13.63 -23.72 33.52
C ILE A 460 13.73 -23.42 35.02
N HIS A 461 12.96 -22.45 35.52
CA HIS A 461 12.98 -22.07 36.94
C HIS A 461 12.12 -22.95 37.85
N PHE A 462 11.14 -23.69 37.32
CA PHE A 462 10.29 -24.60 38.09
C PHE A 462 10.08 -25.93 37.38
N LYS A 463 10.80 -26.99 37.79
CA LYS A 463 10.34 -28.39 37.62
C LYS A 463 9.13 -28.64 38.54
N LYS A 464 8.01 -27.95 38.32
CA LYS A 464 6.73 -28.32 38.94
C LYS A 464 6.03 -29.31 38.00
N PRO A 465 5.47 -30.42 38.52
CA PRO A 465 4.62 -31.30 37.72
C PRO A 465 3.49 -30.49 37.10
N MET A 466 3.18 -30.73 35.82
CA MET A 466 2.17 -29.97 35.06
C MET A 466 0.85 -29.94 35.83
N SER A 467 0.43 -28.77 36.31
CA SER A 467 -0.88 -28.62 36.92
C SER A 467 -1.94 -28.58 35.82
N ILE A 468 -2.72 -29.66 35.70
CA ILE A 468 -3.89 -29.72 34.84
C ILE A 468 -4.95 -28.81 35.47
N SER A 469 -5.17 -27.60 34.96
CA SER A 469 -6.30 -26.79 35.42
C SER A 469 -7.59 -27.36 34.82
N TYR A 470 -8.47 -27.81 35.71
CA TYR A 470 -9.81 -28.27 35.37
C TYR A 470 -10.79 -27.18 35.80
N GLU A 471 -11.34 -26.44 34.83
CA GLU A 471 -12.50 -25.58 35.08
C GLU A 471 -13.79 -26.37 34.83
N PRO A 472 -14.62 -26.65 35.86
CA PRO A 472 -15.89 -27.32 35.66
C PRO A 472 -16.89 -26.39 34.97
N LYS A 473 -17.18 -26.64 33.68
CA LYS A 473 -18.30 -25.98 32.99
C LYS A 473 -19.61 -26.71 33.27
N HIS A 474 -20.63 -25.96 33.69
CA HIS A 474 -22.00 -26.46 33.83
C HIS A 474 -22.53 -26.97 32.47
N LYS A 475 -23.15 -28.15 32.50
CA LYS A 475 -23.68 -28.84 31.31
C LYS A 475 -24.87 -28.05 30.75
N MET A 476 -24.72 -27.44 29.57
CA MET A 476 -25.89 -27.18 28.71
C MET A 476 -26.25 -28.47 27.98
N LYS A 477 -27.54 -28.82 28.03
CA LYS A 477 -28.12 -30.04 27.45
C LYS A 477 -28.27 -29.84 25.94
N GLY A 478 -27.29 -30.32 25.18
CA GLY A 478 -27.30 -30.30 23.71
C GLY A 478 -26.37 -31.35 23.12
N LYS A 479 -26.86 -32.12 22.13
CA LYS A 479 -26.15 -33.23 21.49
C LYS A 479 -24.91 -32.72 20.76
N GLY A 480 -23.74 -32.90 21.37
CA GLY A 480 -22.44 -32.62 20.76
C GLY A 480 -21.45 -31.89 21.67
N SER A 481 -21.28 -32.34 22.93
CA SER A 481 -20.33 -31.72 23.86
C SER A 481 -18.90 -31.79 23.32
N GLY A 482 -18.24 -30.64 23.18
CA GLY A 482 -16.81 -30.53 22.83
C GLY A 482 -15.91 -31.47 23.65
N ARG A 483 -16.31 -31.85 24.87
CA ARG A 483 -15.63 -32.84 25.73
C ARG A 483 -15.46 -34.21 25.07
N LYS A 484 -16.47 -34.72 24.35
CA LYS A 484 -16.34 -36.01 23.65
C LYS A 484 -15.40 -35.92 22.44
N LYS A 485 -15.40 -34.78 21.74
CA LYS A 485 -14.50 -34.52 20.61
C LYS A 485 -13.06 -34.38 21.10
N GLU A 486 -12.85 -33.73 22.23
CA GLU A 486 -11.53 -33.56 22.85
C GLU A 486 -11.02 -34.86 23.51
N GLN A 487 -11.88 -35.64 24.18
CA GLN A 487 -11.51 -36.98 24.68
C GLN A 487 -11.09 -37.92 23.55
N ARG A 488 -11.78 -37.88 22.40
CA ARG A 488 -11.37 -38.65 21.21
C ARG A 488 -10.01 -38.18 20.68
N LYS A 489 -9.80 -36.88 20.54
CA LYS A 489 -8.49 -36.32 20.13
C LYS A 489 -7.38 -36.74 21.11
N ARG A 490 -7.61 -36.64 22.42
CA ARG A 490 -6.65 -37.06 23.45
C ARG A 490 -6.37 -38.56 23.41
N GLY A 491 -7.39 -39.39 23.26
CA GLY A 491 -7.23 -40.84 23.13
C GLY A 491 -6.36 -41.23 21.94
N VAL A 492 -6.59 -40.62 20.78
CA VAL A 492 -5.76 -40.85 19.57
C VAL A 492 -4.31 -40.39 19.77
N ILE A 493 -4.09 -39.24 20.44
CA ILE A 493 -2.74 -38.74 20.75
C ILE A 493 -2.03 -39.68 21.75
N GLU A 494 -2.73 -40.19 22.76
CA GLU A 494 -2.16 -41.14 23.73
C GLU A 494 -1.85 -42.51 23.10
N GLU A 495 -2.70 -43.01 22.20
CA GLU A 495 -2.42 -44.22 21.44
C GLU A 495 -1.20 -44.06 20.54
N GLY A 496 -1.08 -42.94 19.81
CA GLY A 496 0.11 -42.62 19.02
C GLY A 496 1.38 -42.49 19.86
N ARG A 497 1.29 -41.90 21.06
CA ARG A 497 2.39 -41.87 22.04
C ARG A 497 2.77 -43.27 22.54
N ARG A 498 1.77 -44.13 22.82
CA ARG A 498 2.03 -45.51 23.25
C ARG A 498 2.70 -46.33 22.15
N GLN A 499 2.31 -46.12 20.89
CA GLN A 499 2.93 -46.80 19.75
C GLN A 499 4.38 -46.37 19.57
N THR A 500 4.66 -45.07 19.56
CA THR A 500 6.04 -44.55 19.45
C THR A 500 6.92 -44.96 20.64
N VAL A 501 6.39 -44.98 21.87
CA VAL A 501 7.13 -45.53 23.03
C VAL A 501 7.41 -47.03 22.86
N LYS A 502 6.46 -47.82 22.33
CA LYS A 502 6.69 -49.25 22.06
C LYS A 502 7.74 -49.47 20.98
N GLU A 503 7.78 -48.63 19.96
CA GLU A 503 8.82 -48.66 18.91
C GLU A 503 10.18 -48.28 19.49
N LEU A 504 10.29 -47.17 20.23
CA LEU A 504 11.54 -46.79 20.91
C LEU A 504 12.04 -47.85 21.90
N VAL A 505 11.13 -48.53 22.60
CA VAL A 505 11.48 -49.65 23.49
C VAL A 505 11.96 -50.84 22.67
N LYS A 506 11.35 -51.15 21.53
CA LYS A 506 11.83 -52.19 20.61
C LYS A 506 13.20 -51.84 20.05
N ASP A 507 13.42 -50.60 19.63
CA ASP A 507 14.70 -50.14 19.10
C ASP A 507 15.79 -50.21 20.17
N LYS A 508 15.51 -49.75 21.40
CA LYS A 508 16.43 -49.94 22.53
C LYS A 508 16.68 -51.40 22.90
N LEU A 509 15.68 -52.27 22.76
CA LEU A 509 15.84 -53.71 22.96
C LEU A 509 16.67 -54.35 21.84
N GLN A 510 16.57 -53.85 20.61
CA GLN A 510 17.39 -54.28 19.48
C GLN A 510 18.83 -53.77 19.59
N GLU A 511 19.03 -52.51 19.94
CA GLU A 511 20.34 -51.94 20.29
C GLU A 511 20.96 -52.68 21.48
N GLY A 512 20.17 -52.98 22.52
CA GLY A 512 20.61 -53.78 23.66
C GLY A 512 20.87 -55.25 23.31
N ALA A 513 20.20 -55.82 22.31
CA ALA A 513 20.46 -57.16 21.80
C ALA A 513 21.69 -57.21 20.88
N GLN A 514 21.96 -56.15 20.12
CA GLN A 514 23.19 -55.98 19.34
C GLN A 514 24.38 -55.74 20.28
N GLY A 515 24.25 -54.88 21.29
CA GLY A 515 25.24 -54.70 22.35
C GLY A 515 25.47 -55.97 23.19
N ARG A 516 24.45 -56.83 23.37
CA ARG A 516 24.59 -58.15 24.01
C ARG A 516 25.28 -59.20 23.13
N LYS A 517 25.21 -59.07 21.80
CA LYS A 517 25.99 -59.90 20.87
C LYS A 517 27.46 -59.46 20.82
N GLU A 518 27.75 -58.19 21.06
CA GLU A 518 29.13 -57.70 21.23
C GLU A 518 29.68 -57.98 22.65
N SER A 519 28.82 -58.06 23.67
CA SER A 519 29.23 -58.32 25.06
C SER A 519 29.28 -59.80 25.45
N SER A 520 29.00 -60.75 24.56
CA SER A 520 29.08 -62.20 24.86
C SER A 520 30.52 -62.74 25.00
N THR A 521 31.53 -61.88 24.98
CA THR A 521 32.91 -62.19 25.36
C THR A 521 33.34 -61.63 26.72
N ALA A 522 32.44 -61.03 27.51
CA ALA A 522 32.79 -60.51 28.83
C ALA A 522 31.86 -61.05 29.95
N VAL A 523 32.46 -61.85 30.82
CA VAL A 523 31.89 -62.58 31.95
C VAL A 523 31.14 -61.69 32.95
N SER A 524 30.02 -62.24 33.46
CA SER A 524 29.19 -61.73 34.55
C SER A 524 29.99 -61.44 35.83
N LYS A 525 29.84 -60.24 36.40
CA LYS A 525 30.06 -59.99 37.83
C LYS A 525 28.79 -59.39 38.45
N SER A 526 28.19 -60.13 39.37
CA SER A 526 27.11 -59.65 40.24
C SER A 526 27.68 -58.60 41.20
N LYS A 527 27.01 -57.45 41.29
CA LYS A 527 27.36 -56.40 42.27
C LYS A 527 26.90 -56.84 43.66
N GLY A 528 27.86 -57.18 44.51
CA GLY A 528 27.63 -57.48 45.92
C GLY A 528 27.51 -56.21 46.78
N VAL A 529 26.81 -56.32 47.91
CA VAL A 529 26.48 -55.25 48.88
C VAL A 529 27.71 -54.49 49.46
N LEU A 530 28.93 -54.98 49.23
CA LEU A 530 30.18 -54.39 49.69
C LEU A 530 30.83 -53.40 48.69
N ASP A 531 30.34 -53.28 47.45
CA ASP A 531 30.90 -52.36 46.45
C ASP A 531 30.71 -50.86 46.80
N ARG A 532 29.88 -50.55 47.81
CA ARG A 532 29.67 -49.18 48.35
C ARG A 532 30.82 -48.67 49.22
N PHE A 533 31.81 -49.50 49.55
CA PHE A 533 32.95 -49.13 50.40
C PHE A 533 34.27 -48.97 49.64
N LYS A 534 34.29 -49.18 48.32
CA LYS A 534 35.49 -48.92 47.52
C LYS A 534 35.62 -47.41 47.30
N LYS A 535 36.64 -46.81 47.89
CA LYS A 535 37.02 -45.42 47.63
C LYS A 535 37.33 -45.27 46.14
N THR A 536 36.66 -44.33 45.51
CA THR A 536 37.04 -43.81 44.19
C THR A 536 38.30 -42.99 44.38
N GLU A 537 39.44 -43.50 43.90
CA GLU A 537 40.62 -42.66 43.69
C GLU A 537 40.28 -41.63 42.60
N THR A 538 40.69 -40.39 42.89
CA THR A 538 40.39 -39.14 42.19
C THR A 538 40.76 -39.13 40.72
#